data_AF-A0A2S8P0E0-F1
#
_entry.id   AF-A0A2S8P0E0-F1
#
_cell.length_a   1.000
_cell.length_b   1.000
_cell.length_c   1.000
_cell.angle_alpha   90.00
_cell.angle_beta   90.00
_cell.angle_gamma   90.00
#
_symmetry.space_group_name_H-M   'P 1'
#
loop_
_entity.id
_entity.type
_entity.pdbx_description
1 polymer ?
#
loop_
_entity_poly.entity_id
_entity_poly.type
_entity_poly.pdbx_seq_one_letter_code
_entity_poly.pdbx_strand_id
1 'polypeptide(L)'
;MNTLLHTNSNHQNSVFGFALADSAVLAEAQLIISQSGDTDGVLLDIDPQRRLKDGRKVSVVAQQLESPIDRQGANIIYGEELAYVQYAIHLKPDSTISIASIEGVEQAIQLGWSAFMEGEYELRISLHMKTPRIAEGTLEPEQLAMVKYAQVITVYISLFPAEASLSSPSQAVWSRNHHVFDSYGRGGFILADLPRLARRVEELVGPGSHNLIEQFAEGELSDTLLEEGLMAIAWGVTPWCYSIYSAPDEQSAQLLGVDKLDDEPERKGIYPIDPAIQQLSIVPANELAHWPACIQQDWPVINVSGKGETLHMDLYVQICESVNGLHENPLPSFVLTRREGKPEAIRPIIDVVIVDEAQDLGLT
;
A
#
# COMPACT_ATOMS: atom_id res chain seq x y z
N MET A 1 5.50 28.35 8.20
CA MET A 1 4.14 28.22 7.64
C MET A 1 3.49 27.08 8.40
N ASN A 2 2.23 27.23 8.82
CA ASN A 2 1.55 26.20 9.58
C ASN A 2 0.97 25.21 8.58
N THR A 3 1.48 23.98 8.56
CA THR A 3 0.95 22.93 7.68
C THR A 3 -0.27 22.33 8.36
N LEU A 4 -1.45 22.61 7.81
CA LEU A 4 -2.64 21.82 8.10
C LEU A 4 -2.45 20.50 7.38
N LEU A 5 -2.17 19.43 8.13
CA LEU A 5 -2.27 18.10 7.55
C LEU A 5 -3.72 17.88 7.12
N HIS A 6 -3.90 17.26 5.96
CA HIS A 6 -5.20 16.77 5.54
C HIS A 6 -5.76 15.86 6.63
N THR A 7 -6.61 16.42 7.47
CA THR A 7 -7.25 15.75 8.60
C THR A 7 -8.70 15.59 8.21
N ASN A 8 -9.13 14.34 8.02
CA ASN A 8 -10.55 14.07 7.85
C ASN A 8 -11.24 14.11 9.23
N SER A 9 -11.24 15.31 9.82
CA SER A 9 -11.66 15.62 11.20
C SER A 9 -13.12 15.26 11.50
N ASN A 10 -13.91 14.90 10.48
CA ASN A 10 -15.31 14.55 10.58
C ASN A 10 -15.60 13.05 10.37
N HIS A 11 -14.61 12.21 10.05
CA HIS A 11 -14.83 10.78 9.83
C HIS A 11 -14.71 9.96 11.13
N GLN A 12 -15.81 9.34 11.53
CA GLN A 12 -15.82 8.25 12.50
C GLN A 12 -15.57 6.95 11.76
N ASN A 13 -14.30 6.55 11.63
CA ASN A 13 -13.93 5.30 10.99
C ASN A 13 -13.00 4.48 11.88
N SER A 14 -13.06 3.16 11.74
CA SER A 14 -12.17 2.22 12.45
C SER A 14 -10.73 2.30 11.93
N VAL A 15 -10.50 2.89 10.75
CA VAL A 15 -9.18 3.05 10.14
C VAL A 15 -8.93 4.51 9.84
N PHE A 16 -7.75 4.99 10.21
CA PHE A 16 -7.25 6.34 9.97
C PHE A 16 -5.84 6.26 9.40
N GLY A 17 -5.51 7.14 8.45
CA GLY A 17 -4.18 7.22 7.87
C GLY A 17 -3.79 8.64 7.50
N PHE A 18 -2.50 8.89 7.44
CA PHE A 18 -1.89 10.04 6.75
C PHE A 18 -0.41 9.73 6.47
N ALA A 19 0.22 10.48 5.56
CA ALA A 19 1.64 10.32 5.30
C ALA A 19 2.38 11.66 5.34
N LEU A 20 3.67 11.57 5.64
CA LEU A 20 4.58 12.70 5.69
C LEU A 20 5.83 12.40 4.85
N ALA A 21 6.35 13.43 4.18
CA ALA A 21 7.55 13.30 3.36
C ALA A 21 8.81 13.00 4.19
N ASP A 22 8.79 13.31 5.50
CA ASP A 22 9.90 13.18 6.42
C ASP A 22 9.46 12.58 7.75
N SER A 23 10.04 11.43 8.11
CA SER A 23 9.79 10.72 9.36
C SER A 23 10.33 11.46 10.58
N ALA A 24 11.36 12.31 10.43
CA ALA A 24 12.02 12.95 11.56
C ALA A 24 11.07 13.88 12.34
N VAL A 25 10.06 14.42 11.67
CA VAL A 25 9.06 15.32 12.26
C VAL A 25 8.12 14.59 13.24
N LEU A 26 8.07 13.25 13.18
CA LEU A 26 7.36 12.40 14.13
C LEU A 26 8.26 11.92 15.29
N ALA A 27 9.55 12.25 15.30
CA ALA A 27 10.49 11.64 16.24
C ALA A 27 10.18 11.97 17.71
N GLU A 28 9.53 13.11 17.97
CA GLU A 28 9.09 13.54 19.30
C GLU A 28 7.54 13.54 19.41
N ALA A 29 6.84 12.96 18.43
CA ALA A 29 5.38 12.88 18.43
C ALA A 29 4.86 11.93 19.51
N GLN A 30 3.72 12.30 20.08
CA GLN A 30 3.09 11.59 21.19
C GLN A 30 1.65 11.21 20.85
N LEU A 31 1.25 10.02 21.26
CA LEU A 31 -0.14 9.62 21.31
C LEU A 31 -0.73 10.09 22.64
N ILE A 32 -1.84 10.83 22.56
CA ILE A 32 -2.56 11.38 23.71
C ILE A 32 -3.90 10.65 23.82
N ILE A 33 -4.15 10.06 24.99
CA ILE A 33 -5.46 9.50 25.35
C ILE A 33 -6.08 10.44 26.39
N SER A 34 -7.24 11.01 26.05
CA SER A 34 -7.95 11.96 26.92
C SER A 34 -9.31 11.40 27.32
N GLN A 35 -9.74 11.64 28.56
CA GLN A 35 -11.01 11.18 29.11
C GLN A 35 -11.62 12.26 30.01
N SER A 36 -12.95 12.30 30.19
CA SER A 36 -13.55 13.26 31.10
C SER A 36 -13.06 13.08 32.54
N GLY A 37 -12.70 14.20 33.16
CA GLY A 37 -12.19 14.26 34.52
C GLY A 37 -10.68 14.07 34.65
N ASP A 38 -9.96 13.81 33.56
CA ASP A 38 -8.50 13.75 33.54
C ASP A 38 -7.94 15.03 32.90
N THR A 39 -7.14 15.81 33.65
CA THR A 39 -6.69 17.14 33.19
C THR A 39 -5.49 17.07 32.24
N ASP A 40 -4.67 16.02 32.34
CA ASP A 40 -3.39 15.94 31.62
C ASP A 40 -3.38 14.84 30.53
N GLY A 41 -4.32 13.90 30.57
CA GLY A 41 -4.36 12.75 29.64
C GLY A 41 -3.17 11.80 29.81
N VAL A 42 -3.23 10.63 29.16
CA VAL A 42 -2.11 9.70 29.08
C VAL A 42 -1.28 10.01 27.84
N LEU A 43 0.00 10.33 28.04
CA LEU A 43 0.96 10.61 26.98
C LEU A 43 1.84 9.39 26.73
N LEU A 44 1.86 8.91 25.49
CA LEU A 44 2.65 7.75 25.06
C LEU A 44 3.54 8.11 23.88
N ASP A 45 4.82 7.77 23.95
CA ASP A 45 5.75 8.02 22.85
C ASP A 45 5.46 7.09 21.67
N ILE A 46 5.38 7.65 20.45
CA ILE A 46 5.16 6.87 19.23
C ILE A 46 6.43 6.14 18.78
N ASP A 47 7.60 6.73 19.06
CA ASP A 47 8.90 6.17 18.71
C ASP A 47 9.86 6.20 19.91
N PRO A 48 9.61 5.38 20.95
CA PRO A 48 10.44 5.37 22.16
C PRO A 48 11.90 4.93 21.86
N GLN A 49 12.13 4.25 20.74
CA GLN A 49 13.44 3.75 20.31
C GLN A 49 14.16 4.69 19.33
N ARG A 50 13.58 5.85 19.01
CA ARG A 50 14.16 6.92 18.16
C ARG A 50 14.58 6.45 16.75
N ARG A 51 13.79 5.59 16.12
CA ARG A 51 13.99 5.06 14.76
C ARG A 51 13.54 6.01 13.64
N LEU A 52 12.77 7.04 13.93
CA LEU A 52 12.19 7.95 12.93
C LEU A 52 13.14 9.10 12.52
N LYS A 53 14.29 9.28 13.18
CA LYS A 53 15.21 10.43 12.96
C LYS A 53 15.97 10.43 11.63
N ASP A 54 15.82 9.38 10.82
CA ASP A 54 16.61 9.21 9.60
C ASP A 54 16.06 9.91 8.35
N GLY A 55 14.89 10.55 8.46
CA GLY A 55 14.28 11.36 7.40
C GLY A 55 13.81 10.59 6.17
N ARG A 56 13.07 9.50 6.38
CA ARG A 56 12.43 8.71 5.30
C ARG A 56 10.97 9.14 5.12
N LYS A 57 10.36 8.78 4.00
CA LYS A 57 8.89 8.86 3.87
C LYS A 57 8.25 8.01 4.96
N VAL A 58 7.21 8.54 5.59
CA VAL A 58 6.47 7.83 6.64
C VAL A 58 4.98 7.84 6.35
N SER A 59 4.36 6.68 6.49
CA SER A 59 2.91 6.53 6.56
C SER A 59 2.53 6.22 7.99
N VAL A 60 1.56 6.92 8.54
CA VAL A 60 0.97 6.64 9.84
C VAL A 60 -0.38 5.98 9.58
N VAL A 61 -0.56 4.77 10.11
CA VAL A 61 -1.79 3.99 9.97
C VAL A 61 -2.27 3.64 11.36
N ALA A 62 -3.49 4.06 11.68
CA ALA A 62 -4.14 3.78 12.96
C ALA A 62 -5.41 2.95 12.73
N GLN A 63 -5.52 1.80 13.40
CA GLN A 63 -6.68 0.91 13.31
C GLN A 63 -7.26 0.55 14.67
N GLN A 64 -8.58 0.71 14.82
CA GLN A 64 -9.39 0.11 15.86
C GLN A 64 -9.90 -1.25 15.36
N LEU A 65 -9.52 -2.32 16.06
CA LEU A 65 -9.74 -3.70 15.63
C LEU A 65 -10.51 -4.50 16.68
N GLU A 66 -11.23 -5.53 16.24
CA GLU A 66 -11.84 -6.51 17.15
C GLU A 66 -10.79 -7.48 17.73
N SER A 67 -9.70 -7.72 17.00
CA SER A 67 -8.60 -8.60 17.38
C SER A 67 -7.27 -8.13 16.80
N PRO A 68 -6.12 -8.41 17.43
CA PRO A 68 -4.83 -7.99 16.90
C PRO A 68 -4.52 -8.64 15.54
N ILE A 69 -3.85 -7.90 14.66
CA ILE A 69 -3.23 -8.48 13.46
C ILE A 69 -2.03 -9.32 13.90
N ASP A 70 -1.92 -10.55 13.37
CA ASP A 70 -0.74 -11.38 13.59
C ASP A 70 0.53 -10.67 13.11
N ARG A 71 1.64 -10.83 13.85
CA ARG A 71 2.91 -10.15 13.56
C ARG A 71 3.43 -10.44 12.16
N GLN A 72 3.28 -11.67 11.65
CA GLN A 72 3.70 -12.00 10.28
C GLN A 72 2.81 -11.28 9.26
N GLY A 73 1.51 -11.21 9.52
CA GLY A 73 0.57 -10.43 8.70
C GLY A 73 0.94 -8.95 8.65
N ALA A 74 1.18 -8.33 9.80
CA ALA A 74 1.65 -6.94 9.87
C ALA A 74 2.99 -6.75 9.13
N ASN A 75 3.92 -7.70 9.26
CA ASN A 75 5.20 -7.63 8.55
C ASN A 75 5.06 -7.72 7.02
N ILE A 76 4.05 -8.44 6.53
CA ILE A 76 3.77 -8.54 5.10
C ILE A 76 3.08 -7.26 4.62
N ILE A 77 2.10 -6.75 5.35
CA ILE A 77 1.34 -5.56 4.93
C ILE A 77 2.21 -4.30 5.00
N TYR A 78 2.96 -4.13 6.10
CA TYR A 78 3.67 -2.89 6.43
C TYR A 78 5.19 -2.99 6.28
N GLY A 79 5.75 -4.18 6.04
CA GLY A 79 7.20 -4.42 5.95
C GLY A 79 7.80 -4.88 7.29
N GLU A 80 9.12 -5.10 7.31
CA GLU A 80 9.81 -5.65 8.48
C GLU A 80 9.63 -4.75 9.72
N GLU A 81 9.17 -5.34 10.84
CA GLU A 81 9.07 -4.64 12.12
C GLU A 81 10.47 -4.28 12.65
N LEU A 82 10.72 -2.97 12.78
CA LEU A 82 11.95 -2.40 13.33
C LEU A 82 11.90 -2.26 14.85
N ALA A 83 10.73 -1.93 15.39
CA ALA A 83 10.49 -1.68 16.80
C ALA A 83 9.00 -1.79 17.11
N TYR A 84 8.66 -2.09 18.37
CA TYR A 84 7.28 -1.95 18.86
C TYR A 84 7.26 -1.61 20.35
N VAL A 85 6.14 -1.09 20.79
CA VAL A 85 5.74 -0.93 22.19
C VAL A 85 4.27 -1.27 22.34
N GLN A 86 3.87 -1.76 23.50
CA GLN A 86 2.49 -2.15 23.79
C GLN A 86 2.09 -1.70 25.19
N TYR A 87 0.87 -1.21 25.32
CA TYR A 87 0.32 -0.63 26.54
C TYR A 87 -1.07 -1.20 26.81
N ALA A 88 -1.30 -1.64 28.06
CA ALA A 88 -2.63 -1.87 28.57
C ALA A 88 -3.23 -0.51 28.98
N ILE A 89 -4.39 -0.17 28.41
CA ILE A 89 -5.08 1.09 28.66
C ILE A 89 -6.55 0.83 29.00
N HIS A 90 -7.06 1.57 29.97
CA HIS A 90 -8.48 1.56 30.29
C HIS A 90 -9.18 2.68 29.52
N LEU A 91 -10.20 2.37 28.72
CA LEU A 91 -10.97 3.36 27.96
C LEU A 91 -12.39 3.48 28.50
N LYS A 92 -12.90 4.70 28.47
CA LYS A 92 -14.31 5.07 28.72
C LYS A 92 -15.02 5.47 27.41
N PRO A 93 -16.37 5.50 27.35
CA PRO A 93 -17.12 5.84 26.14
C PRO A 93 -16.82 7.23 25.56
N ASP A 94 -16.38 8.16 26.40
CA ASP A 94 -16.02 9.54 26.05
C ASP A 94 -14.51 9.73 25.82
N SER A 95 -13.73 8.64 25.80
CA SER A 95 -12.30 8.73 25.53
C SER A 95 -12.05 9.22 24.11
N THR A 96 -10.99 10.00 23.93
CA THR A 96 -10.49 10.39 22.62
C THR A 96 -9.01 10.03 22.51
N ILE A 97 -8.58 9.70 21.29
CA ILE A 97 -7.19 9.37 21.00
C ILE A 97 -6.71 10.25 19.86
N SER A 98 -5.56 10.88 20.05
CA SER A 98 -4.98 11.81 19.10
C SER A 98 -3.46 11.73 19.06
N ILE A 99 -2.88 12.19 17.96
CA ILE A 99 -1.42 12.34 17.82
C ILE A 99 -1.10 13.83 17.90
N ALA A 100 -0.15 14.19 18.75
CA ALA A 100 0.32 15.56 18.94
C ALA A 100 1.85 15.65 18.90
N SER A 101 2.37 16.86 19.08
CA SER A 101 3.81 17.13 19.12
C SER A 101 4.55 16.74 17.83
N ILE A 102 3.86 16.77 16.70
CA ILE A 102 4.46 16.60 15.38
C ILE A 102 5.14 17.93 15.01
N GLU A 103 6.42 17.87 14.66
CA GLU A 103 7.17 19.08 14.27
C GLU A 103 6.51 19.76 13.05
N GLY A 104 6.26 21.07 13.16
CA GLY A 104 5.61 21.85 12.11
C GLY A 104 4.08 21.78 12.08
N VAL A 105 3.46 20.98 12.96
CA VAL A 105 1.99 20.84 13.07
C VAL A 105 1.53 21.25 14.46
N GLU A 106 0.77 22.35 14.54
CA GLU A 106 0.33 22.90 15.83
C GLU A 106 -0.84 22.15 16.47
N GLN A 107 -1.68 21.53 15.65
CA GLN A 107 -2.92 20.91 16.11
C GLN A 107 -2.73 19.41 16.31
N ALA A 108 -3.34 18.88 17.37
CA ALA A 108 -3.41 17.43 17.56
C ALA A 108 -4.32 16.81 16.50
N ILE A 109 -3.84 15.74 15.87
CA ILE A 109 -4.58 14.95 14.90
C ILE A 109 -5.48 13.98 15.65
N GLN A 110 -6.79 14.18 15.61
CA GLN A 110 -7.75 13.22 16.15
C GLN A 110 -7.84 11.99 15.26
N LEU A 111 -7.77 10.79 15.85
CA LEU A 111 -7.87 9.54 15.09
C LEU A 111 -9.30 9.21 14.65
N GLY A 112 -10.31 9.93 15.16
CA GLY A 112 -11.72 9.72 14.80
C GLY A 112 -12.35 8.46 15.41
N TRP A 113 -11.59 7.66 16.16
CA TRP A 113 -12.11 6.53 16.91
C TRP A 113 -13.10 6.99 17.98
N SER A 114 -14.23 6.30 18.05
CA SER A 114 -15.33 6.67 18.92
C SER A 114 -16.14 5.42 19.32
N ALA A 115 -17.17 5.62 20.14
CA ALA A 115 -18.05 4.55 20.61
C ALA A 115 -17.32 3.41 21.34
N PHE A 116 -16.31 3.76 22.15
CA PHE A 116 -15.65 2.80 23.03
C PHE A 116 -16.63 2.22 24.05
N MET A 117 -16.48 0.93 24.35
CA MET A 117 -17.10 0.33 25.52
C MET A 117 -16.15 0.56 26.70
N GLU A 118 -16.70 0.82 27.89
CA GLU A 118 -15.85 0.94 29.07
C GLU A 118 -15.14 -0.39 29.35
N GLY A 119 -13.81 -0.37 29.46
CA GLY A 119 -13.03 -1.60 29.67
C GLY A 119 -11.55 -1.48 29.36
N GLU A 120 -10.85 -2.62 29.46
CA GLU A 120 -9.43 -2.74 29.17
C GLU A 120 -9.18 -3.01 27.69
N TYR A 121 -8.24 -2.26 27.13
CA TYR A 121 -7.78 -2.37 25.76
C TYR A 121 -6.26 -2.53 25.73
N GLU A 122 -5.77 -3.15 24.67
CA GLU A 122 -4.37 -3.20 24.33
C GLU A 122 -4.12 -2.23 23.17
N LEU A 123 -3.20 -1.31 23.39
CA LEU A 123 -2.71 -0.37 22.40
C LEU A 123 -1.29 -0.76 22.02
N ARG A 124 -1.07 -1.10 20.75
CA ARG A 124 0.24 -1.41 20.21
C ARG A 124 0.64 -0.38 19.17
N ILE A 125 1.87 0.14 19.32
CA ILE A 125 2.53 1.01 18.35
C ILE A 125 3.74 0.25 17.82
N SER A 126 3.79 -0.02 16.52
CA SER A 126 4.93 -0.68 15.86
C SER A 126 5.43 0.13 14.68
N LEU A 127 6.73 0.06 14.45
CA LEU A 127 7.40 0.70 13.32
C LEU A 127 7.81 -0.38 12.34
N HIS A 128 7.37 -0.24 11.10
CA HIS A 128 7.67 -1.18 10.01
C HIS A 128 8.41 -0.47 8.89
N MET A 129 9.20 -1.20 8.12
CA MET A 129 9.90 -0.64 6.97
C MET A 129 9.73 -1.50 5.72
N LYS A 130 9.28 -0.86 4.65
CA LYS A 130 9.30 -1.44 3.31
C LYS A 130 10.57 -1.04 2.58
N THR A 131 11.23 -2.03 2.01
CA THR A 131 12.35 -1.86 1.09
C THR A 131 11.91 -2.42 -0.27
N PRO A 132 12.10 -1.67 -1.38
CA PRO A 132 11.75 -2.15 -2.71
C PRO A 132 12.42 -3.51 -3.01
N ARG A 133 11.72 -4.43 -3.68
CA ARG A 133 12.31 -5.76 -3.98
C ARG A 133 13.57 -5.68 -4.84
N ILE A 134 13.67 -4.73 -5.76
CA ILE A 134 14.90 -4.47 -6.53
C ILE A 134 16.13 -4.19 -5.62
N ALA A 135 15.90 -3.81 -4.37
CA ALA A 135 16.91 -3.51 -3.38
C ALA A 135 17.19 -4.64 -2.36
N GLU A 136 16.57 -5.82 -2.50
CA GLU A 136 16.80 -6.98 -1.62
C GLU A 136 18.13 -7.71 -1.88
N GLY A 137 18.99 -7.19 -2.76
CA GLY A 137 20.28 -7.76 -3.15
C GLY A 137 21.51 -7.01 -2.64
N THR A 138 22.69 -7.36 -3.18
CA THR A 138 23.92 -6.59 -2.93
C THR A 138 23.84 -5.28 -3.70
N LEU A 139 24.03 -4.16 -2.99
CA LEU A 139 23.92 -2.81 -3.55
C LEU A 139 25.26 -2.10 -3.48
N GLU A 140 25.58 -1.37 -4.54
CA GLU A 140 26.66 -0.40 -4.57
C GLU A 140 26.34 0.81 -3.68
N PRO A 141 27.34 1.56 -3.18
CA PRO A 141 27.12 2.69 -2.28
C PRO A 141 26.14 3.76 -2.81
N GLU A 142 26.18 4.04 -4.10
CA GLU A 142 25.26 5.00 -4.75
C GLU A 142 23.82 4.48 -4.76
N GLN A 143 23.64 3.17 -4.93
CA GLN A 143 22.33 2.52 -4.89
C GLN A 143 21.76 2.54 -3.46
N LEU A 144 22.59 2.41 -2.43
CA LEU A 144 22.14 2.50 -1.03
C LEU A 144 21.46 3.85 -0.72
N ALA A 145 21.99 4.95 -1.25
CA ALA A 145 21.39 6.26 -1.08
C ALA A 145 20.02 6.35 -1.76
N MET A 146 19.91 5.88 -3.01
CA MET A 146 18.63 5.84 -3.74
C MET A 146 17.59 4.95 -3.03
N VAL A 147 18.02 3.80 -2.52
CA VAL A 147 17.15 2.87 -1.79
C VAL A 147 16.62 3.51 -0.51
N LYS A 148 17.45 4.28 0.21
CA LYS A 148 16.97 5.02 1.38
C LYS A 148 15.79 5.95 1.05
N TYR A 149 15.82 6.63 -0.10
CA TYR A 149 14.70 7.49 -0.55
C TYR A 149 13.46 6.70 -1.00
N ALA A 150 13.65 5.47 -1.47
CA ALA A 150 12.59 4.58 -1.89
C ALA A 150 11.95 3.81 -0.72
N GLN A 151 12.65 3.68 0.41
CA GLN A 151 12.13 3.08 1.63
C GLN A 151 10.98 3.89 2.21
N VAL A 152 10.01 3.19 2.76
CA VAL A 152 8.85 3.78 3.45
C VAL A 152 8.79 3.18 4.84
N ILE A 153 8.74 4.05 5.85
CA ILE A 153 8.44 3.65 7.22
C ILE A 153 6.92 3.68 7.40
N THR A 154 6.37 2.68 8.07
CA THR A 154 4.98 2.72 8.54
C THR A 154 4.97 2.75 10.06
N VAL A 155 4.37 3.80 10.63
CA VAL A 155 3.98 3.83 12.04
C VAL A 155 2.60 3.19 12.12
N TYR A 156 2.52 1.98 12.66
CA TYR A 156 1.29 1.25 12.80
C TYR A 156 0.79 1.30 14.24
N ILE A 157 -0.38 1.92 14.44
CA ILE A 157 -1.05 2.07 15.73
C ILE A 157 -2.28 1.16 15.70
N SER A 158 -2.35 0.18 16.58
CA SER A 158 -3.48 -0.74 16.66
C SER A 158 -4.06 -0.74 18.07
N LEU A 159 -5.39 -0.69 18.15
CA LEU A 159 -6.15 -0.72 19.37
C LEU A 159 -7.16 -1.86 19.31
N PHE A 160 -7.14 -2.76 20.29
CA PHE A 160 -8.06 -3.89 20.38
C PHE A 160 -8.42 -4.21 21.84
N PRO A 161 -9.56 -4.85 22.12
CA PRO A 161 -9.92 -5.24 23.49
C PRO A 161 -8.87 -6.16 24.12
N ALA A 162 -8.57 -6.00 25.41
CA ALA A 162 -7.52 -6.79 26.08
C ALA A 162 -7.83 -8.30 26.14
N GLU A 163 -9.12 -8.66 26.16
CA GLU A 163 -9.58 -10.05 26.11
C GLU A 163 -9.61 -10.63 24.70
N ALA A 164 -9.34 -9.82 23.66
CA ALA A 164 -9.32 -10.30 22.29
C ALA A 164 -8.16 -11.29 22.14
N SER A 165 -8.49 -12.57 21.96
CA SER A 165 -7.50 -13.51 21.45
C SER A 165 -7.27 -13.20 19.98
N LEU A 166 -6.09 -13.57 19.46
CA LEU A 166 -5.97 -13.89 18.04
C LEU A 166 -7.12 -14.87 17.77
N SER A 167 -8.13 -14.45 16.99
CA SER A 167 -9.22 -15.33 16.62
C SER A 167 -8.60 -16.62 16.10
N SER A 168 -9.07 -17.78 16.60
CA SER A 168 -8.65 -19.09 16.09
C SER A 168 -8.63 -19.04 14.56
N PRO A 169 -7.60 -19.62 13.90
CA PRO A 169 -7.19 -19.22 12.56
C PRO A 169 -8.35 -19.37 11.58
N SER A 170 -9.02 -18.26 11.24
CA SER A 170 -9.69 -18.19 9.95
C SER A 170 -8.56 -18.29 8.92
N GLN A 171 -8.73 -19.19 7.95
CA GLN A 171 -7.66 -19.75 7.11
C GLN A 171 -7.07 -18.78 6.06
N ALA A 172 -6.89 -17.51 6.40
CA ALA A 172 -6.29 -16.50 5.56
C ALA A 172 -5.03 -15.92 6.23
N VAL A 173 -3.94 -16.69 6.19
CA VAL A 173 -2.63 -16.19 6.62
C VAL A 173 -2.03 -15.43 5.46
N TRP A 174 -1.86 -14.11 5.62
CA TRP A 174 -1.01 -13.32 4.74
C TRP A 174 0.33 -14.04 4.55
N SER A 175 0.75 -14.20 3.31
CA SER A 175 2.05 -14.75 2.94
C SER A 175 2.86 -13.70 2.19
N ARG A 176 4.19 -13.86 2.11
CA ARG A 176 5.07 -12.93 1.38
C ARG A 176 4.63 -12.69 -0.08
N ASN A 177 3.91 -13.62 -0.68
CA ASN A 177 3.41 -13.49 -2.06
C ASN A 177 2.09 -12.72 -2.14
N HIS A 178 1.51 -12.23 -1.04
CA HIS A 178 0.33 -11.37 -1.09
C HIS A 178 0.68 -9.88 -1.12
N HIS A 179 1.96 -9.53 -0.97
CA HIS A 179 2.43 -8.15 -1.05
C HIS A 179 3.76 -8.06 -1.79
N VAL A 180 3.83 -7.11 -2.72
CA VAL A 180 5.06 -6.71 -3.38
C VAL A 180 5.19 -5.20 -3.25
N PHE A 181 6.35 -4.73 -2.80
CA PHE A 181 6.70 -3.32 -2.85
C PHE A 181 7.89 -3.16 -3.77
N ASP A 182 7.71 -2.48 -4.89
CA ASP A 182 8.78 -2.25 -5.87
C ASP A 182 8.48 -1.06 -6.79
N SER A 183 9.42 -0.73 -7.68
CA SER A 183 9.26 0.25 -8.76
C SER A 183 9.38 -0.43 -10.12
N TYR A 184 8.42 -0.16 -11.01
CA TYR A 184 8.41 -0.69 -12.38
C TYR A 184 8.53 0.43 -13.44
N GLY A 185 9.07 1.58 -13.03
CA GLY A 185 9.34 2.71 -13.91
C GLY A 185 8.09 3.34 -14.55
N ARG A 186 8.33 4.17 -15.58
CA ARG A 186 7.28 4.95 -16.27
C ARG A 186 6.32 4.10 -17.11
N GLY A 187 6.77 2.93 -17.55
CA GLY A 187 5.94 2.01 -18.32
C GLY A 187 4.84 1.35 -17.48
N GLY A 188 5.02 1.28 -16.16
CA GLY A 188 4.17 0.52 -15.27
C GLY A 188 4.45 -0.99 -15.38
N PHE A 189 3.42 -1.82 -15.25
CA PHE A 189 3.56 -3.26 -15.18
C PHE A 189 2.35 -4.00 -15.77
N ILE A 190 2.57 -5.28 -16.05
CA ILE A 190 1.50 -6.24 -16.30
C ILE A 190 1.50 -7.31 -15.20
N LEU A 191 0.32 -7.86 -14.94
CA LEU A 191 0.13 -9.07 -14.15
C LEU A 191 -0.27 -10.19 -15.10
N ALA A 192 0.49 -11.27 -15.17
CA ALA A 192 0.21 -12.36 -16.11
C ALA A 192 0.60 -13.75 -15.57
N ASP A 193 -0.14 -14.77 -15.99
CA ASP A 193 0.37 -16.15 -15.98
C ASP A 193 1.36 -16.25 -17.15
N LEU A 194 2.63 -15.97 -16.86
CA LEU A 194 3.66 -15.78 -17.87
C LEU A 194 3.84 -17.02 -18.78
N PRO A 195 3.84 -18.27 -18.26
CA PRO A 195 3.86 -19.46 -19.12
C PRO A 195 2.68 -19.57 -20.09
N ARG A 196 1.45 -19.22 -19.64
CA ARG A 196 0.27 -19.23 -20.52
C ARG A 196 0.33 -18.12 -21.55
N LEU A 197 0.70 -16.91 -21.11
CA LEU A 197 0.85 -15.75 -21.99
C LEU A 197 1.92 -16.02 -23.06
N ALA A 198 3.07 -16.58 -22.69
CA ALA A 198 4.15 -16.99 -23.60
C ALA A 198 3.66 -17.90 -24.72
N ARG A 199 2.95 -18.97 -24.37
CA ARG A 199 2.39 -19.90 -25.35
C ARG A 199 1.39 -19.19 -26.27
N ARG A 200 0.50 -18.37 -25.71
CA ARG A 200 -0.53 -17.70 -26.52
C ARG A 200 0.05 -16.68 -27.48
N VAL A 201 1.05 -15.90 -27.05
CA VAL A 201 1.77 -14.96 -27.92
C VAL A 201 2.41 -15.71 -29.08
N GLU A 202 3.09 -16.82 -28.82
CA GLU A 202 3.71 -17.64 -29.90
C GLU A 202 2.66 -18.18 -30.89
N GLU A 203 1.47 -18.57 -30.43
CA GLU A 203 0.36 -19.00 -31.31
C GLU A 203 -0.17 -17.87 -32.19
N LEU A 204 -0.24 -16.65 -31.68
CA LEU A 204 -0.82 -15.49 -32.39
C LEU A 204 0.15 -14.82 -33.35
N VAL A 205 1.42 -14.64 -32.95
CA VAL A 205 2.41 -13.87 -33.72
C VAL A 205 3.61 -14.72 -34.19
N GLY A 206 3.59 -16.03 -33.91
CA GLY A 206 4.64 -16.98 -34.28
C GLY A 206 5.85 -16.96 -33.33
N PRO A 207 6.79 -17.91 -33.48
CA PRO A 207 8.03 -17.91 -32.71
C PRO A 207 8.97 -16.77 -33.17
N GLY A 208 9.70 -16.15 -32.24
CA GLY A 208 10.70 -15.16 -32.59
C GLY A 208 10.98 -14.12 -31.52
N SER A 209 11.84 -13.15 -31.87
CA SER A 209 12.09 -11.97 -31.06
C SER A 209 11.05 -10.91 -31.39
N HIS A 210 10.09 -10.74 -30.48
CA HIS A 210 9.01 -9.79 -30.62
C HIS A 210 9.19 -8.60 -29.68
N ASN A 211 8.88 -7.42 -30.19
CA ASN A 211 8.65 -6.24 -29.36
C ASN A 211 7.14 -6.14 -29.11
N LEU A 212 6.69 -6.64 -27.96
CA LEU A 212 5.26 -6.65 -27.68
C LEU A 212 4.70 -5.25 -27.41
N ILE A 213 5.54 -4.28 -27.02
CA ILE A 213 5.11 -2.89 -26.85
C ILE A 213 4.65 -2.30 -28.19
N GLU A 214 5.44 -2.50 -29.24
CA GLU A 214 5.08 -2.07 -30.60
C GLU A 214 3.82 -2.81 -31.09
N GLN A 215 3.77 -4.14 -30.89
CA GLN A 215 2.62 -4.94 -31.33
C GLN A 215 1.31 -4.59 -30.60
N PHE A 216 1.38 -4.16 -29.33
CA PHE A 216 0.22 -3.66 -28.59
C PHE A 216 -0.25 -2.29 -29.10
N ALA A 217 0.65 -1.46 -29.64
CA ALA A 217 0.30 -0.16 -30.21
C ALA A 217 -0.26 -0.28 -31.64
N GLU A 218 0.13 -1.31 -32.38
CA GLU A 218 -0.14 -1.45 -33.81
C GLU A 218 -1.34 -2.37 -34.15
N GLY A 219 -1.92 -3.11 -33.18
CA GLY A 219 -2.98 -4.08 -33.48
C GLY A 219 -3.81 -4.59 -32.30
N GLU A 220 -4.66 -5.58 -32.56
CA GLU A 220 -5.64 -6.17 -31.63
C GLU A 220 -5.04 -7.19 -30.63
N LEU A 221 -3.70 -7.32 -30.60
CA LEU A 221 -3.03 -8.32 -29.77
C LEU A 221 -3.29 -8.07 -28.27
N SER A 222 -3.16 -6.82 -27.83
CA SER A 222 -3.42 -6.43 -26.44
C SER A 222 -4.88 -6.73 -26.04
N ASP A 223 -5.83 -6.32 -26.88
CA ASP A 223 -7.26 -6.56 -26.66
C ASP A 223 -7.57 -8.05 -26.58
N THR A 224 -7.05 -8.86 -27.51
CA THR A 224 -7.23 -10.32 -27.51
C THR A 224 -6.70 -10.95 -26.21
N LEU A 225 -5.49 -10.57 -25.79
CA LEU A 225 -4.87 -11.14 -24.58
C LEU A 225 -5.58 -10.69 -23.29
N LEU A 226 -6.09 -9.46 -23.26
CA LEU A 226 -6.92 -8.94 -22.17
C LEU A 226 -8.28 -9.66 -22.12
N GLU A 227 -8.94 -9.86 -23.26
CA GLU A 227 -10.23 -10.55 -23.36
C GLU A 227 -10.16 -12.03 -22.96
N GLU A 228 -9.08 -12.70 -23.33
CA GLU A 228 -8.80 -14.07 -22.91
C GLU A 228 -8.38 -14.19 -21.44
N GLY A 229 -8.21 -13.07 -20.73
CA GLY A 229 -7.85 -13.04 -19.31
C GLY A 229 -6.42 -13.52 -19.03
N LEU A 230 -5.51 -13.29 -19.98
CA LEU A 230 -4.12 -13.71 -19.87
C LEU A 230 -3.23 -12.66 -19.20
N MET A 231 -3.70 -11.41 -19.15
CA MET A 231 -3.01 -10.33 -18.45
C MET A 231 -3.97 -9.28 -17.88
N ALA A 232 -3.49 -8.57 -16.87
CA ALA A 232 -4.04 -7.29 -16.40
C ALA A 232 -2.93 -6.24 -16.47
N ILE A 233 -3.26 -4.97 -16.74
CA ILE A 233 -2.25 -3.95 -17.02
C ILE A 233 -2.40 -2.69 -16.16
N ALA A 234 -1.28 -2.13 -15.73
CA ALA A 234 -1.20 -0.76 -15.24
C ALA A 234 -0.12 -0.06 -16.07
N TRP A 235 -0.54 0.65 -17.11
CA TRP A 235 0.35 1.22 -18.13
C TRP A 235 0.51 2.73 -17.96
N GLY A 236 1.69 3.26 -18.27
CA GLY A 236 1.94 4.70 -18.28
C GLY A 236 1.75 5.33 -16.90
N VAL A 237 2.43 4.78 -15.89
CA VAL A 237 2.31 5.21 -14.49
C VAL A 237 3.47 6.15 -14.14
N THR A 238 3.20 7.29 -13.51
CA THR A 238 4.26 8.16 -12.96
C THR A 238 5.23 7.32 -12.11
N PRO A 239 6.55 7.43 -12.30
CA PRO A 239 7.48 6.45 -11.75
C PRO A 239 7.62 6.62 -10.24
N TRP A 240 7.03 5.69 -9.48
CA TRP A 240 7.09 5.62 -8.03
C TRP A 240 7.29 4.18 -7.57
N CYS A 241 7.73 3.99 -6.33
CA CYS A 241 7.59 2.69 -5.68
C CYS A 241 6.16 2.56 -5.18
N TYR A 242 5.49 1.47 -5.52
CA TYR A 242 4.13 1.19 -5.05
C TYR A 242 4.03 -0.17 -4.39
N SER A 243 3.07 -0.28 -3.49
CA SER A 243 2.65 -1.57 -2.95
C SER A 243 1.61 -2.20 -3.87
N ILE A 244 1.77 -3.47 -4.20
CA ILE A 244 0.75 -4.29 -4.84
C ILE A 244 0.33 -5.33 -3.81
N TYR A 245 -0.90 -5.24 -3.34
CA TYR A 245 -1.50 -6.17 -2.40
C TYR A 245 -2.47 -7.09 -3.13
N SER A 246 -2.47 -8.37 -2.79
CA SER A 246 -3.61 -9.25 -3.04
C SER A 246 -4.15 -9.70 -1.70
N ALA A 247 -5.30 -9.15 -1.33
CA ALA A 247 -5.93 -9.52 -0.08
C ALA A 247 -6.38 -10.99 -0.13
N PRO A 248 -6.04 -11.81 0.88
CA PRO A 248 -6.49 -13.20 0.96
C PRO A 248 -8.00 -13.40 0.83
N ASP A 249 -8.78 -12.45 1.33
CA ASP A 249 -10.24 -12.40 1.30
C ASP A 249 -10.75 -10.95 1.45
N GLU A 250 -12.06 -10.77 1.37
CA GLU A 250 -12.71 -9.46 1.46
C GLU A 250 -12.51 -8.80 2.84
N GLN A 251 -12.49 -9.57 3.93
CA GLN A 251 -12.24 -9.05 5.27
C GLN A 251 -10.80 -8.53 5.39
N SER A 252 -9.84 -9.27 4.85
CA SER A 252 -8.43 -8.89 4.81
C SER A 252 -8.19 -7.66 3.92
N ALA A 253 -8.99 -7.48 2.87
CA ALA A 253 -8.94 -6.25 2.06
C ALA A 253 -9.38 -5.03 2.88
N GLN A 254 -10.33 -5.19 3.80
CA GLN A 254 -10.76 -4.12 4.71
C GLN A 254 -9.71 -3.81 5.78
N LEU A 255 -8.85 -4.78 6.13
CA LEU A 255 -7.71 -4.58 7.04
C LEU A 255 -6.54 -3.83 6.42
N LEU A 256 -6.46 -3.75 5.08
CA LEU A 256 -5.45 -2.93 4.44
C LEU A 256 -5.74 -1.48 4.80
N GLY A 257 -4.91 -0.92 5.69
CA GLY A 257 -4.84 0.51 5.94
C GLY A 257 -4.19 1.26 4.77
N VAL A 258 -4.52 0.88 3.53
CA VAL A 258 -4.33 1.76 2.38
C VAL A 258 -5.22 2.95 2.65
N ASP A 259 -4.59 4.10 2.81
CA ASP A 259 -5.21 5.29 3.36
C ASP A 259 -6.54 5.61 2.65
N LYS A 260 -7.65 5.40 3.37
CA LYS A 260 -9.01 5.69 2.91
C LYS A 260 -9.44 7.06 3.43
N LEU A 261 -8.60 8.06 3.24
CA LEU A 261 -9.07 9.45 3.27
C LEU A 261 -9.94 9.64 2.01
N ASP A 262 -11.24 9.31 2.16
CA ASP A 262 -12.34 9.49 1.20
C ASP A 262 -12.46 8.51 0.00
N ASP A 263 -12.44 7.21 0.35
CA ASP A 263 -13.34 6.11 -0.09
C ASP A 263 -13.92 6.09 -1.53
N GLU A 264 -13.08 6.21 -2.55
CA GLU A 264 -13.15 5.44 -3.81
C GLU A 264 -11.71 5.30 -4.36
N PRO A 265 -11.35 4.22 -5.07
CA PRO A 265 -10.08 4.14 -5.78
C PRO A 265 -9.92 5.29 -6.79
N GLU A 266 -8.74 5.88 -6.84
CA GLU A 266 -8.33 6.87 -7.87
C GLU A 266 -8.57 6.31 -9.28
N ARG A 267 -8.24 5.03 -9.47
CA ARG A 267 -8.49 4.27 -10.70
C ARG A 267 -8.92 2.85 -10.36
N LYS A 268 -9.85 2.32 -11.16
CA LYS A 268 -10.30 0.92 -11.08
C LYS A 268 -9.97 0.19 -12.37
N GLY A 269 -9.20 -0.87 -12.26
CA GLY A 269 -8.95 -1.85 -13.30
C GLY A 269 -9.90 -3.04 -13.17
N ILE A 270 -10.48 -3.49 -14.28
CA ILE A 270 -11.38 -4.66 -14.32
C ILE A 270 -10.94 -5.57 -15.46
N TYR A 271 -10.62 -6.82 -15.13
CA TYR A 271 -10.08 -7.80 -16.09
C TYR A 271 -10.76 -9.15 -15.92
N PRO A 272 -10.97 -9.92 -17.00
CA PRO A 272 -11.27 -11.33 -16.86
C PRO A 272 -10.03 -12.06 -16.36
N ILE A 273 -10.23 -13.14 -15.61
CA ILE A 273 -9.15 -14.02 -15.16
C ILE A 273 -9.68 -15.46 -15.08
N ASP A 274 -8.85 -16.43 -15.48
CA ASP A 274 -9.18 -17.84 -15.25
C ASP A 274 -9.19 -18.13 -13.72
N PRO A 275 -10.30 -18.64 -13.16
CA PRO A 275 -10.39 -19.00 -11.74
C PRO A 275 -9.31 -20.00 -11.27
N ALA A 276 -8.77 -20.81 -12.18
CA ALA A 276 -7.70 -21.76 -11.89
C ALA A 276 -6.34 -21.09 -11.68
N ILE A 277 -6.14 -19.86 -12.16
CA ILE A 277 -4.92 -19.10 -11.89
C ILE A 277 -4.89 -18.78 -10.40
N GLN A 278 -3.75 -18.96 -9.74
CA GLN A 278 -3.57 -18.64 -8.32
C GLN A 278 -2.41 -17.68 -8.09
N GLN A 279 -1.60 -17.44 -9.12
CA GLN A 279 -0.41 -16.60 -9.08
C GLN A 279 -0.26 -15.86 -10.39
N LEU A 280 0.20 -14.61 -10.32
CA LEU A 280 0.55 -13.79 -11.47
C LEU A 280 1.97 -13.27 -11.28
N SER A 281 2.76 -13.30 -12.34
CA SER A 281 4.04 -12.59 -12.41
C SER A 281 3.78 -11.10 -12.61
N ILE A 282 4.51 -10.26 -11.89
CA ILE A 282 4.51 -8.81 -12.05
C ILE A 282 5.69 -8.45 -12.96
N VAL A 283 5.40 -8.11 -14.19
CA VAL A 283 6.41 -7.85 -15.23
C VAL A 283 6.43 -6.35 -15.54
N PRO A 284 7.57 -5.66 -15.41
CA PRO A 284 7.70 -4.27 -15.85
C PRO A 284 7.36 -4.14 -17.34
N ALA A 285 6.57 -3.14 -17.72
CA ALA A 285 6.07 -3.01 -19.09
C ALA A 285 7.22 -2.84 -20.11
N ASN A 286 8.33 -2.19 -19.74
CA ASN A 286 9.49 -1.99 -20.61
C ASN A 286 10.16 -3.30 -21.03
N GLU A 287 10.01 -4.37 -20.25
CA GLU A 287 10.62 -5.68 -20.52
C GLU A 287 9.91 -6.41 -21.67
N LEU A 288 8.67 -6.03 -21.96
CA LEU A 288 7.87 -6.59 -23.06
C LEU A 288 8.45 -6.25 -24.44
N ALA A 289 9.33 -5.24 -24.54
CA ALA A 289 10.07 -4.95 -25.77
C ALA A 289 11.12 -6.02 -26.12
N HIS A 290 11.51 -6.83 -25.13
CA HIS A 290 12.52 -7.88 -25.27
C HIS A 290 11.94 -9.24 -24.87
N TRP A 291 10.82 -9.61 -25.52
CA TRP A 291 9.99 -10.75 -25.11
C TRP A 291 10.74 -12.06 -24.84
N PRO A 292 11.68 -12.51 -25.68
CA PRO A 292 12.40 -13.76 -25.41
C PRO A 292 13.22 -13.75 -24.12
N ALA A 293 13.78 -12.61 -23.74
CA ALA A 293 14.51 -12.46 -22.48
C ALA A 293 13.54 -12.34 -21.30
N CYS A 294 12.45 -11.59 -21.49
CA CYS A 294 11.42 -11.39 -20.48
C CYS A 294 10.83 -12.71 -19.96
N ILE A 295 10.50 -13.66 -20.84
CA ILE A 295 9.92 -14.95 -20.42
C ILE A 295 10.91 -15.92 -19.76
N GLN A 296 12.21 -15.62 -19.81
CA GLN A 296 13.26 -16.42 -19.17
C GLN A 296 13.64 -15.89 -17.77
N GLN A 297 13.19 -14.67 -17.43
CA GLN A 297 13.53 -14.02 -16.18
C GLN A 297 12.57 -14.43 -15.06
N ASP A 298 13.11 -14.57 -13.85
CA ASP A 298 12.33 -14.78 -12.64
C ASP A 298 11.77 -13.45 -12.14
N TRP A 299 10.49 -13.21 -12.44
CA TRP A 299 9.77 -12.02 -12.00
C TRP A 299 9.18 -12.18 -10.60
N PRO A 300 9.01 -11.09 -9.84
CA PRO A 300 8.20 -11.11 -8.63
C PRO A 300 6.82 -11.68 -8.92
N VAL A 301 6.38 -12.64 -8.11
CA VAL A 301 5.03 -13.21 -8.21
C VAL A 301 4.15 -12.71 -7.08
N ILE A 302 2.88 -12.50 -7.40
CA ILE A 302 1.81 -12.24 -6.44
C ILE A 302 0.79 -13.37 -6.50
N ASN A 303 0.35 -13.85 -5.34
CA ASN A 303 -0.81 -14.71 -5.24
C ASN A 303 -2.05 -13.90 -5.62
N VAL A 304 -3.03 -14.54 -6.24
CA VAL A 304 -4.33 -13.93 -6.52
C VAL A 304 -5.39 -14.67 -5.74
N SER A 305 -5.66 -14.15 -4.55
CA SER A 305 -6.56 -14.78 -3.61
C SER A 305 -8.03 -14.49 -3.90
N GLY A 306 -8.91 -15.26 -3.26
CA GLY A 306 -10.34 -15.23 -3.54
C GLY A 306 -10.78 -16.11 -4.72
N LYS A 307 -12.06 -16.01 -5.07
CA LYS A 307 -12.72 -16.81 -6.12
C LYS A 307 -13.40 -15.91 -7.13
N GLY A 308 -13.55 -16.42 -8.34
CA GLY A 308 -14.31 -15.76 -9.41
C GLY A 308 -13.51 -15.60 -10.70
N GLU A 309 -14.20 -15.07 -11.71
CA GLU A 309 -13.71 -14.90 -13.08
C GLU A 309 -13.34 -13.45 -13.39
N THR A 310 -13.50 -12.54 -12.43
CA THR A 310 -13.12 -11.13 -12.55
C THR A 310 -12.02 -10.78 -11.57
N LEU A 311 -10.96 -10.14 -12.05
CA LEU A 311 -9.91 -9.50 -11.27
C LEU A 311 -10.14 -7.99 -11.25
N HIS A 312 -10.33 -7.45 -10.05
CA HIS A 312 -10.26 -6.01 -9.79
C HIS A 312 -8.84 -5.64 -9.39
N MET A 313 -8.35 -4.53 -9.93
CA MET A 313 -7.10 -3.88 -9.52
C MET A 313 -7.42 -2.43 -9.22
N ASP A 314 -7.52 -2.09 -7.94
CA ASP A 314 -7.92 -0.76 -7.50
C ASP A 314 -6.68 0.02 -7.04
N LEU A 315 -6.47 1.22 -7.59
CA LEU A 315 -5.37 2.11 -7.24
C LEU A 315 -5.82 3.11 -6.18
N TYR A 316 -5.10 3.13 -5.06
CA TYR A 316 -5.19 4.13 -4.00
C TYR A 316 -3.89 4.93 -3.95
N VAL A 317 -3.98 6.24 -3.68
CA VAL A 317 -2.81 7.11 -3.60
C VAL A 317 -2.88 7.90 -2.30
N GLN A 318 -1.88 7.72 -1.45
CA GLN A 318 -1.69 8.54 -0.26
C GLN A 318 -0.65 9.62 -0.56
N ILE A 319 -1.01 10.91 -0.41
CA ILE A 319 -0.07 12.02 -0.60
C ILE A 319 0.75 12.22 0.67
N CYS A 320 2.08 12.23 0.56
CA CYS A 320 2.95 12.56 1.69
C CYS A 320 3.00 14.08 1.86
N GLU A 321 2.33 14.57 2.90
CA GLU A 321 2.32 15.97 3.26
C GLU A 321 3.72 16.46 3.63
N SER A 322 4.05 17.69 3.23
CA SER A 322 5.31 18.32 3.57
C SER A 322 5.15 19.36 4.65
N VAL A 323 5.73 19.10 5.82
CA VAL A 323 5.71 20.03 6.96
C VAL A 323 6.99 20.89 7.04
N ASN A 324 8.04 20.51 6.31
CA ASN A 324 9.35 21.17 6.30
C ASN A 324 9.77 21.71 4.92
N GLY A 325 8.84 21.79 3.96
CA GLY A 325 9.08 22.33 2.62
C GLY A 325 9.79 21.38 1.67
N LEU A 326 9.91 20.10 2.02
CA LEU A 326 10.24 19.03 1.07
C LEU A 326 9.14 18.87 0.01
N HIS A 327 9.45 18.25 -1.13
CA HIS A 327 8.42 17.96 -2.12
C HIS A 327 7.46 16.89 -1.61
N GLU A 328 6.16 17.15 -1.75
CA GLU A 328 5.12 16.15 -1.57
C GLU A 328 5.36 15.00 -2.54
N ASN A 329 5.23 13.77 -2.04
CA ASN A 329 5.46 12.57 -2.83
C ASN A 329 4.33 11.57 -2.58
N PRO A 330 3.78 10.94 -3.61
CA PRO A 330 2.72 9.97 -3.44
C PRO A 330 3.26 8.62 -2.94
N LEU A 331 2.40 7.87 -2.25
CA LEU A 331 2.54 6.46 -1.91
C LEU A 331 1.39 5.69 -2.59
N PRO A 332 1.59 5.23 -3.84
CA PRO A 332 0.60 4.48 -4.56
C PRO A 332 0.49 3.05 -4.04
N SER A 333 -0.74 2.53 -4.01
CA SER A 333 -1.06 1.17 -3.61
C SER A 333 -2.10 0.56 -4.54
N PHE A 334 -1.76 -0.54 -5.20
CA PHE A 334 -2.68 -1.37 -5.95
C PHE A 334 -3.24 -2.47 -5.06
N VAL A 335 -4.56 -2.63 -5.03
CA VAL A 335 -5.25 -3.69 -4.29
C VAL A 335 -5.96 -4.60 -5.27
N LEU A 336 -5.57 -5.87 -5.26
CA LEU A 336 -6.12 -6.92 -6.10
C LEU A 336 -7.22 -7.67 -5.34
N THR A 337 -8.40 -7.77 -5.94
CA THR A 337 -9.51 -8.59 -5.41
C THR A 337 -10.19 -9.37 -6.52
N ARG A 338 -10.72 -10.56 -6.18
CA ARG A 338 -11.51 -11.38 -7.10
C ARG A 338 -13.00 -11.23 -6.86
N ARG A 339 -13.78 -11.28 -7.94
CA ARG A 339 -15.24 -11.26 -7.90
C ARG A 339 -15.84 -12.33 -8.79
N GLU A 340 -16.96 -12.89 -8.35
CA GLU A 340 -17.74 -13.86 -9.11
C GLU A 340 -18.38 -13.23 -10.35
N GLY A 341 -18.60 -14.06 -11.38
CA GLY A 341 -19.12 -13.63 -12.67
C GLY A 341 -18.04 -13.10 -13.59
N LYS A 342 -18.31 -13.16 -14.90
CA LYS A 342 -17.48 -12.55 -15.92
C LYS A 342 -17.69 -11.04 -15.93
N PRO A 343 -16.65 -10.23 -16.18
CA PRO A 343 -16.81 -8.79 -16.20
C PRO A 343 -17.67 -8.38 -17.40
N GLU A 344 -18.61 -7.45 -17.18
CA GLU A 344 -19.42 -6.87 -18.26
C GLU A 344 -18.59 -6.04 -19.24
N ALA A 345 -17.46 -5.49 -18.76
CA ALA A 345 -16.51 -4.73 -19.55
C ALA A 345 -15.10 -4.86 -18.98
N ILE A 346 -14.10 -4.85 -19.86
CA ILE A 346 -12.69 -4.76 -19.50
C ILE A 346 -12.32 -3.30 -19.36
N ARG A 347 -11.66 -2.94 -18.26
CA ARG A 347 -11.24 -1.58 -17.96
C ARG A 347 -9.76 -1.61 -17.62
N PRO A 348 -8.86 -1.39 -18.60
CA PRO A 348 -7.44 -1.32 -18.32
C PRO A 348 -7.09 -0.05 -17.54
N ILE A 349 -6.06 -0.11 -16.70
CA ILE A 349 -5.47 1.08 -16.08
C ILE A 349 -4.38 1.58 -17.02
N ILE A 350 -4.59 2.76 -17.59
CA ILE A 350 -3.68 3.41 -18.53
C ILE A 350 -3.52 4.90 -18.17
N ASP A 351 -2.39 5.49 -18.54
CA ASP A 351 -2.07 6.92 -18.38
C ASP A 351 -2.35 7.45 -16.97
N VAL A 352 -1.75 6.78 -15.98
CA VAL A 352 -1.90 7.12 -14.58
C VAL A 352 -0.92 8.22 -14.20
N VAL A 353 -1.40 9.46 -14.24
CA VAL A 353 -0.71 10.60 -13.64
C VAL A 353 -1.06 10.65 -12.16
N ILE A 354 -0.09 10.30 -11.31
CA ILE A 354 -0.28 10.26 -9.84
C ILE A 354 -0.01 11.64 -9.23
N VAL A 355 0.95 12.38 -9.79
CA VAL A 355 1.21 13.79 -9.50
C VAL A 355 1.56 14.46 -10.82
N ASP A 356 0.98 15.64 -11.08
CA ASP A 356 1.34 16.44 -12.25
C ASP A 356 2.82 16.87 -12.14
N GLU A 357 3.66 16.37 -13.04
CA GLU A 357 5.03 16.86 -13.22
C GLU A 357 4.97 18.28 -13.84
N ALA A 358 4.68 19.30 -13.01
CA ALA A 358 4.91 20.74 -13.20
C ALA A 358 4.01 21.53 -14.19
N GLN A 359 3.12 22.38 -13.63
CA GLN A 359 3.13 23.81 -13.95
C GLN A 359 4.25 24.48 -13.13
N ASP A 360 5.50 24.22 -13.51
CA ASP A 360 6.67 24.86 -12.88
C ASP A 360 7.85 24.96 -13.86
N LEU A 361 7.52 25.10 -15.15
CA LEU A 361 8.42 25.78 -16.09
C LEU A 361 7.99 27.25 -16.13
N GLY A 362 8.49 28.01 -15.15
CA GLY A 362 8.52 29.45 -15.19
C GLY A 362 9.23 29.93 -16.47
N LEU A 363 8.43 30.21 -17.49
CA LEU A 363 8.78 31.11 -18.58
C LEU A 363 7.99 32.41 -18.34
N THR A 364 8.62 33.35 -17.67
CA THR A 364 8.40 34.79 -17.90
C THR A 364 9.63 35.37 -18.55
#